data_AF-A0A952CR67-F1
#
_entry.id   AF-A0A952CR67-F1
#
_cell.length_a   1.000
_cell.length_b   1.000
_cell.length_c   1.000
_cell.angle_alpha   90.00
_cell.angle_beta   90.00
_cell.angle_gamma   90.00
#
_symmetry.space_group_name_H-M   'P 1'
#
loop_
_entity.id
_entity.type
_entity.pdbx_description
1 polymer ?
#
loop_
_entity_poly.entity_id
_entity_poly.type
_entity_poly.pdbx_seq_one_letter_code
_entity_poly.pdbx_strand_id
1 'polypeptide(L)'
;MRRLRAALLWPALLAAALSVGVAAAQNHKTVRGARDLGGVWVELLDLARAAGVVATDAGTTLTYRGPNGVVTFFAGSSTLLQQLPGDAGPTETAVSAPLVVDGRDWWAPLDALEYLGAQPLDGATALRLADGSVAALAIGPFPGRPLEAVAPDVAAWEATELGPGVTVLRLYDEGVELSLLDLTLLPLALPELTAQVDSALAAAWRSGAGADNVLLLQVVALDEKPWDATLRFVQSGRELEVRHPYRLLLQQGDPELVGPAAPVAGVVLLPAAFDLYRPLGVEWAGVSAEVAFRR
;
A
#
# COMPACT_ATOMS: atom_id res chain seq x y z
N MET A 1 -20.59 -60.19 -42.66
CA MET A 1 -19.18 -60.58 -42.50
C MET A 1 -18.31 -59.34 -42.30
N ARG A 2 -17.75 -59.20 -41.08
CA ARG A 2 -16.43 -58.64 -40.68
C ARG A 2 -15.78 -57.62 -41.64
N ARG A 3 -15.74 -56.31 -41.32
CA ARG A 3 -14.83 -55.56 -40.39
C ARG A 3 -13.34 -55.83 -40.63
N LEU A 4 -12.56 -54.78 -40.96
CA LEU A 4 -11.28 -54.39 -40.34
C LEU A 4 -10.47 -53.44 -41.26
N ARG A 5 -10.64 -52.12 -41.12
CA ARG A 5 -9.61 -51.11 -41.42
C ARG A 5 -9.86 -49.85 -40.58
N ALA A 6 -9.55 -49.92 -39.29
CA ALA A 6 -9.45 -48.76 -38.41
C ALA A 6 -8.62 -49.15 -37.19
N ALA A 7 -7.35 -49.49 -37.41
CA ALA A 7 -6.45 -49.86 -36.32
C ALA A 7 -5.03 -49.52 -36.73
N LEU A 8 -4.67 -48.23 -36.72
CA LEU A 8 -3.26 -47.80 -36.75
C LEU A 8 -3.01 -46.32 -36.40
N LEU A 9 -4.01 -45.54 -35.98
CA LEU A 9 -3.82 -44.13 -35.60
C LEU A 9 -3.97 -43.85 -34.09
N TRP A 10 -4.21 -44.87 -33.27
CA TRP A 10 -4.44 -44.71 -31.84
C TRP A 10 -3.19 -44.78 -30.92
N PRO A 11 -2.07 -45.49 -31.25
CA PRO A 11 -0.94 -45.57 -30.32
C PRO A 11 -0.06 -44.31 -30.30
N ALA A 12 0.02 -43.57 -31.42
CA ALA A 12 0.90 -42.40 -31.53
C ALA A 12 0.34 -41.15 -30.82
N LEU A 13 -0.99 -41.02 -30.75
CA LEU A 13 -1.67 -39.93 -30.04
C LEU A 13 -1.66 -40.12 -28.50
N LEU A 14 -1.52 -41.35 -28.01
CA LEU A 14 -1.38 -41.62 -26.57
C LEU A 14 0.02 -41.31 -26.04
N ALA A 15 1.07 -41.49 -26.87
CA ALA A 15 2.45 -41.19 -26.47
C ALA A 15 2.77 -39.69 -26.47
N ALA A 16 2.07 -38.89 -27.28
CA ALA A 16 2.17 -37.43 -27.26
C ALA A 16 1.33 -36.77 -26.15
N ALA A 17 0.33 -37.47 -25.61
CA ALA A 17 -0.48 -37.02 -24.48
C ALA A 17 0.14 -37.36 -23.10
N LEU A 18 1.19 -38.21 -23.08
CA LEU A 18 1.87 -38.62 -21.85
C LEU A 18 3.21 -37.90 -21.61
N SER A 19 3.63 -37.01 -22.50
CA SER A 19 4.90 -36.26 -22.41
C SER A 19 4.76 -34.79 -21.99
N VAL A 20 3.56 -34.34 -21.62
CA VAL A 20 3.32 -32.97 -21.11
C VAL A 20 3.11 -32.94 -19.57
N GLY A 21 3.17 -34.10 -18.91
CA GLY A 21 2.89 -34.24 -17.47
C GLY A 21 4.11 -34.37 -16.56
N VAL A 22 5.34 -34.22 -17.06
CA VAL A 22 6.53 -34.09 -16.19
C VAL A 22 6.83 -32.60 -16.01
N ALA A 23 5.81 -31.85 -15.59
CA ALA A 23 6.04 -30.63 -14.85
C ALA A 23 6.89 -31.02 -13.66
N ALA A 24 8.05 -30.39 -13.57
CA ALA A 24 9.07 -30.69 -12.60
C ALA A 24 8.43 -30.93 -11.22
N ALA A 25 8.68 -32.11 -10.65
CA ALA A 25 8.69 -32.26 -9.21
C ALA A 25 9.88 -31.45 -8.67
N GLN A 26 9.81 -30.12 -8.81
CA GLN A 26 10.60 -29.23 -7.98
C GLN A 26 10.07 -29.46 -6.57
N ASN A 27 10.98 -29.64 -5.61
CA ASN A 27 10.63 -29.52 -4.20
C ASN A 27 9.97 -28.14 -4.03
N HIS A 28 8.64 -28.08 -4.09
CA HIS A 28 7.89 -26.85 -3.90
C HIS A 28 8.08 -26.48 -2.43
N LYS A 29 9.10 -25.67 -2.17
CA LYS A 29 9.23 -24.93 -0.93
C LYS A 29 8.00 -24.03 -0.87
N THR A 30 7.13 -24.23 0.10
CA THR A 30 5.97 -23.36 0.30
C THR A 30 6.23 -22.52 1.53
N VAL A 31 6.05 -21.21 1.39
CA VAL A 31 6.09 -20.25 2.49
C VAL A 31 4.66 -19.77 2.69
N ARG A 32 4.18 -19.79 3.95
CA ARG A 32 2.88 -19.18 4.25
C ARG A 32 2.96 -17.67 4.09
N GLY A 33 1.99 -17.15 3.37
CA GLY A 33 1.73 -15.73 3.31
C GLY A 33 0.31 -15.47 3.78
N ALA A 34 0.08 -14.26 4.25
CA ALA A 34 -1.22 -13.79 4.65
C ALA A 34 -1.49 -12.43 4.00
N ARG A 35 -2.76 -12.11 3.79
CA ARG A 35 -3.17 -10.78 3.35
C ARG A 35 -4.14 -10.18 4.36
N ASP A 36 -3.89 -8.94 4.74
CA ASP A 36 -4.79 -8.08 5.49
C ASP A 36 -4.84 -6.68 4.85
N LEU A 37 -5.47 -5.72 5.54
CA LEU A 37 -5.56 -4.33 5.09
C LEU A 37 -4.20 -3.63 4.99
N GLY A 38 -3.22 -4.04 5.79
CA GLY A 38 -1.86 -3.49 5.80
C GLY A 38 -0.94 -4.06 4.70
N GLY A 39 -1.39 -5.09 3.97
CA GLY A 39 -0.69 -5.63 2.81
C GLY A 39 -0.46 -7.13 2.88
N VAL A 40 0.62 -7.59 2.24
CA VAL A 40 1.02 -9.00 2.27
C VAL A 40 2.02 -9.21 3.40
N TRP A 41 1.77 -10.25 4.18
CA TRP A 41 2.61 -10.69 5.28
C TRP A 41 3.22 -12.05 4.95
N VAL A 42 4.41 -12.30 5.49
CA VAL A 42 5.16 -13.53 5.28
C VAL A 42 5.48 -14.16 6.63
N GLU A 43 5.27 -15.46 6.74
CA GLU A 43 5.62 -16.21 7.94
C GLU A 43 7.12 -16.53 7.96
N LEU A 44 7.82 -16.00 8.97
CA LEU A 44 9.28 -15.95 9.02
C LEU A 44 9.92 -17.32 9.28
N LEU A 45 9.27 -18.22 10.02
CA LEU A 45 9.81 -19.56 10.30
C LEU A 45 9.68 -20.48 9.08
N ASP A 46 8.57 -20.40 8.34
CA ASP A 46 8.42 -21.04 7.04
C ASP A 46 9.42 -20.50 6.03
N LEU A 47 9.62 -19.18 5.98
CA LEU A 47 10.63 -18.56 5.11
C LEU A 47 12.03 -19.07 5.45
N ALA A 48 12.39 -19.13 6.74
CA ALA A 48 13.68 -19.65 7.17
C ALA A 48 13.87 -21.10 6.73
N ARG A 49 12.84 -21.95 6.89
CA ARG A 49 12.85 -23.34 6.45
C ARG A 49 12.99 -23.45 4.93
N ALA A 50 12.28 -22.63 4.16
CA ALA A 50 12.40 -22.60 2.70
C ALA A 50 13.78 -22.13 2.24
N ALA A 51 14.34 -21.10 2.87
CA ALA A 51 15.69 -20.59 2.60
C ALA A 51 16.81 -21.50 3.11
N GLY A 52 16.50 -22.53 3.92
CA GLY A 52 17.51 -23.41 4.51
C GLY A 52 18.38 -22.70 5.55
N VAL A 53 17.82 -21.70 6.23
CA VAL A 53 18.51 -20.88 7.22
C VAL A 53 17.91 -21.07 8.61
N VAL A 54 18.57 -20.51 9.63
CA VAL A 54 18.15 -20.65 11.01
C VAL A 54 17.38 -19.42 11.46
N ALA A 55 16.14 -19.62 11.89
CA ALA A 55 15.40 -18.66 12.70
C ALA A 55 15.24 -19.22 14.12
N THR A 56 15.56 -18.41 15.12
CA THR A 56 15.47 -18.79 16.54
C THR A 56 14.48 -17.88 17.24
N ASP A 57 13.40 -18.48 17.72
CA ASP A 57 12.38 -17.82 18.52
C ASP A 57 12.73 -17.89 20.01
N ALA A 58 12.75 -16.74 20.67
CA ALA A 58 12.96 -16.59 22.12
C ALA A 58 11.72 -16.01 22.84
N GLY A 59 10.55 -16.07 22.21
CA GLY A 59 9.25 -15.64 22.74
C GLY A 59 8.90 -14.21 22.36
N THR A 60 9.75 -13.24 22.73
CA THR A 60 9.54 -11.81 22.39
C THR A 60 10.46 -11.30 21.31
N THR A 61 11.42 -12.13 20.88
CA THR A 61 12.35 -11.83 19.79
C THR A 61 12.52 -13.03 18.88
N LEU A 62 12.71 -12.74 17.59
CA LEU A 62 13.05 -13.73 16.59
C LEU A 62 14.36 -13.32 15.93
N THR A 63 15.39 -14.18 16.01
CA THR A 63 16.66 -13.97 15.31
C THR A 63 16.71 -14.82 14.06
N TYR A 64 16.74 -14.18 12.90
CA TYR A 64 16.91 -14.79 11.58
C TYR A 64 18.36 -14.66 11.12
N ARG A 65 19.03 -15.79 10.85
CA ARG A 65 20.44 -15.84 10.43
C ARG A 65 20.53 -16.23 8.97
N GLY A 66 20.53 -15.22 8.10
CA GLY A 66 20.44 -15.38 6.66
C GLY A 66 21.72 -14.99 5.90
N PRO A 67 21.62 -14.99 4.56
CA PRO A 67 22.73 -14.60 3.67
C PRO A 67 23.08 -13.10 3.79
N ASN A 68 22.11 -12.25 4.13
CA ASN A 68 22.30 -10.81 4.35
C ASN A 68 22.75 -10.50 5.80
N GLY A 69 23.18 -11.50 6.55
CA GLY A 69 23.60 -11.36 7.94
C GLY A 69 22.52 -11.77 8.94
N VAL A 70 22.57 -11.16 10.13
CA VAL A 70 21.65 -11.49 11.23
C VAL A 70 20.61 -10.39 11.37
N VAL A 71 19.34 -10.77 11.34
CA VAL A 71 18.21 -9.87 11.55
C VAL A 71 17.52 -10.28 12.85
N THR A 72 17.34 -9.35 13.79
CA THR A 72 16.60 -9.59 15.02
C THR A 72 15.34 -8.76 15.01
N PHE A 73 14.22 -9.46 15.08
CA PHE A 73 12.89 -8.91 15.14
C PHE A 73 12.36 -8.91 16.57
N PHE A 74 11.46 -7.97 16.86
CA PHE A 74 10.82 -7.83 18.17
C PHE A 74 9.30 -7.91 17.98
N ALA A 75 8.62 -8.68 18.84
CA ALA A 75 7.17 -8.85 18.77
C ALA A 75 6.47 -7.49 18.94
N GLY A 76 5.53 -7.16 18.04
CA GLY A 76 4.77 -5.91 18.10
C GLY A 76 5.56 -4.64 17.75
N SER A 77 6.76 -4.77 17.17
CA SER A 77 7.63 -3.65 16.79
C SER A 77 7.78 -3.57 15.27
N SER A 78 7.78 -2.35 14.72
CA SER A 78 8.19 -2.07 13.33
C SER A 78 9.70 -1.86 13.21
N THR A 79 10.39 -1.67 14.33
CA THR A 79 11.84 -1.57 14.41
C THR A 79 12.47 -2.96 14.56
N LEU A 80 13.58 -3.17 13.87
CA LEU A 80 14.40 -4.38 13.92
C LEU A 80 15.89 -4.04 13.98
N LEU A 81 16.72 -5.01 14.38
CA LEU A 81 18.18 -4.88 14.35
C LEU A 81 18.76 -5.72 13.22
N GLN A 82 19.55 -5.11 12.34
CA GLN A 82 20.27 -5.79 11.28
C GLN A 82 21.77 -5.75 11.55
N GLN A 83 22.46 -6.87 11.38
CA GLN A 83 23.92 -6.92 11.39
C GLN A 83 24.38 -7.57 10.09
N LEU A 84 24.98 -6.78 9.18
CA LEU A 84 25.49 -7.31 7.93
C LEU A 84 26.77 -8.13 8.17
N PRO A 85 27.14 -9.03 7.24
CA PRO A 85 28.40 -9.77 7.33
C PRO A 85 29.60 -8.81 7.38
N GLY A 86 30.35 -8.84 8.49
CA GLY A 86 31.54 -8.01 8.67
C GLY A 86 31.31 -6.70 9.44
N ASP A 87 30.07 -6.39 9.81
CA ASP A 87 29.76 -5.21 10.62
C ASP A 87 30.29 -5.33 12.06
N ALA A 88 30.71 -4.19 12.61
CA ALA A 88 31.20 -4.08 13.99
C ALA A 88 30.08 -4.25 15.05
N GLY A 89 28.82 -4.18 14.64
CA GLY A 89 27.65 -4.36 15.50
C GLY A 89 26.34 -4.19 14.73
N PRO A 90 25.19 -4.50 15.35
CA PRO A 90 23.89 -4.32 14.72
C PRO A 90 23.51 -2.84 14.57
N THR A 91 22.84 -2.51 13.46
CA THR A 91 22.20 -1.24 13.17
C THR A 91 20.68 -1.37 13.30
N GLU A 92 20.03 -0.28 13.69
CA GLU A 92 18.58 -0.21 13.78
C GLU A 92 17.99 0.17 12.41
N THR A 93 16.95 -0.53 11.98
CA THR A 93 16.15 -0.21 10.79
C THR A 93 14.67 -0.48 11.05
N ALA A 94 13.80 -0.04 10.15
CA ALA A 94 12.35 -0.15 10.29
C ALA A 94 11.72 -0.82 9.07
N VAL A 95 10.58 -1.48 9.31
CA VAL A 95 9.66 -2.01 8.29
C VAL A 95 8.34 -1.26 8.34
N SER A 96 7.55 -1.40 7.28
CA SER A 96 6.28 -0.69 7.05
C SER A 96 5.21 -0.90 8.13
N ALA A 97 5.23 -2.03 8.84
CA ALA A 97 4.26 -2.36 9.88
C ALA A 97 4.88 -3.16 11.04
N PRO A 98 4.34 -3.06 12.26
CA PRO A 98 4.81 -3.85 13.39
C PRO A 98 4.66 -5.36 13.18
N LEU A 99 5.65 -6.14 13.59
CA LEU A 99 5.55 -7.60 13.48
C LEU A 99 4.45 -8.19 14.35
N VAL A 100 3.82 -9.23 13.84
CA VAL A 100 2.72 -9.93 14.52
C VAL A 100 3.17 -11.31 14.94
N VAL A 101 2.80 -11.69 16.15
CA VAL A 101 3.03 -13.02 16.68
C VAL A 101 1.68 -13.65 16.98
N ASP A 102 1.31 -14.68 16.22
CA ASP A 102 0.13 -15.52 16.48
C ASP A 102 0.58 -16.90 16.95
N GLY A 103 0.48 -17.14 18.26
CA GLY A 103 1.02 -18.35 18.88
C GLY A 103 2.54 -18.46 18.75
N ARG A 104 3.01 -19.24 17.76
CA ARG A 104 4.44 -19.42 17.43
C ARG A 104 4.81 -18.86 16.05
N ASP A 105 3.82 -18.39 15.30
CA ASP A 105 4.02 -17.93 13.94
C ASP A 105 4.37 -16.45 13.98
N TRP A 106 5.51 -16.11 13.36
CA TRP A 106 6.01 -14.75 13.29
C TRP A 106 5.73 -14.19 11.91
N TRP A 107 4.92 -13.15 11.83
CA TRP A 107 4.51 -12.51 10.60
C TRP A 107 5.19 -11.16 10.47
N ALA A 108 5.84 -10.94 9.33
CA ALA A 108 6.42 -9.66 8.96
C ALA A 108 5.81 -9.13 7.66
N PRO A 109 5.75 -7.80 7.49
CA PRO A 109 5.31 -7.21 6.24
C PRO A 109 6.27 -7.56 5.09
N LEU A 110 5.78 -7.53 3.85
CA LEU A 110 6.52 -8.00 2.66
C LEU A 110 7.85 -7.26 2.43
N ASP A 111 7.97 -6.01 2.86
CA ASP A 111 9.21 -5.22 2.75
C ASP A 111 10.33 -5.74 3.68
N ALA A 112 10.00 -6.51 4.72
CA ALA A 112 11.00 -7.18 5.54
C ALA A 112 11.87 -8.18 4.75
N LEU A 113 11.39 -8.66 3.58
CA LEU A 113 12.13 -9.60 2.74
C LEU A 113 13.47 -9.05 2.24
N GLU A 114 13.58 -7.73 2.09
CA GLU A 114 14.83 -7.04 1.71
C GLU A 114 15.99 -7.42 2.63
N TYR A 115 15.71 -7.49 3.93
CA TYR A 115 16.70 -7.81 4.95
C TYR A 115 17.00 -9.31 5.06
N LEU A 116 16.12 -10.16 4.51
CA LEU A 116 16.17 -11.62 4.68
C LEU A 116 16.76 -12.37 3.49
N GLY A 117 17.12 -11.66 2.41
CA GLY A 117 17.66 -12.25 1.20
C GLY A 117 16.61 -13.01 0.40
N ALA A 118 15.36 -12.52 0.43
CA ALA A 118 14.25 -13.04 -0.35
C ALA A 118 13.64 -11.91 -1.18
N GLN A 119 13.09 -12.23 -2.35
CA GLN A 119 12.53 -11.24 -3.25
C GLN A 119 11.18 -11.72 -3.80
N PRO A 120 10.10 -10.92 -3.70
CA PRO A 120 8.82 -11.31 -4.25
C PRO A 120 8.87 -11.37 -5.78
N LEU A 121 8.18 -12.35 -6.35
CA LEU A 121 7.96 -12.56 -7.77
C LEU A 121 6.45 -12.57 -8.05
N ASP A 122 6.09 -12.33 -9.32
CA ASP A 122 4.74 -12.55 -9.86
C ASP A 122 3.62 -11.93 -9.02
N GLY A 123 3.78 -10.66 -8.62
CA GLY A 123 2.77 -9.97 -7.81
C GLY A 123 2.64 -10.52 -6.37
N ALA A 124 3.75 -11.05 -5.82
CA ALA A 124 3.84 -11.67 -4.49
C ALA A 124 3.08 -12.99 -4.36
N THR A 125 3.12 -13.84 -5.39
CA THR A 125 2.66 -15.25 -5.31
C THR A 125 3.82 -16.24 -5.20
N ALA A 126 5.06 -15.77 -5.37
CA ALA A 126 6.26 -16.58 -5.22
C ALA A 126 7.41 -15.73 -4.66
N LEU A 127 8.41 -16.38 -4.07
CA LEU A 127 9.61 -15.77 -3.52
C LEU A 127 10.85 -16.37 -4.18
N ARG A 128 11.72 -15.52 -4.72
CA ARG A 128 13.09 -15.91 -5.07
C ARG A 128 13.95 -15.83 -3.81
N LEU A 129 14.59 -16.94 -3.46
CA LEU A 129 15.49 -17.05 -2.32
C LEU A 129 16.93 -16.76 -2.75
N ALA A 130 17.81 -16.46 -1.80
CA ALA A 130 19.21 -16.13 -2.10
C ALA A 130 20.01 -17.27 -2.76
N ASP A 131 19.60 -18.53 -2.57
CA ASP A 131 20.17 -19.69 -3.26
C ASP A 131 19.71 -19.80 -4.74
N GLY A 132 18.90 -18.84 -5.20
CA GLY A 132 18.31 -18.80 -6.55
C GLY A 132 17.08 -19.68 -6.71
N SER A 133 16.72 -20.48 -5.70
CA SER A 133 15.51 -21.30 -5.73
C SER A 133 14.26 -20.44 -5.58
N VAL A 134 13.13 -20.97 -6.04
CA VAL A 134 11.82 -20.32 -5.94
C VAL A 134 10.96 -21.08 -4.95
N ALA A 135 10.38 -20.36 -4.01
CA ALA A 135 9.35 -20.86 -3.11
C ALA A 135 7.98 -20.28 -3.50
N ALA A 136 6.93 -21.10 -3.44
CA ALA A 136 5.57 -20.62 -3.60
C ALA A 136 5.14 -19.84 -2.34
N LEU A 137 4.56 -18.66 -2.51
CA LEU A 137 3.96 -17.91 -1.41
C LEU A 137 2.47 -18.24 -1.36
N ALA A 138 2.08 -19.07 -0.41
CA ALA A 138 0.71 -19.51 -0.24
C ALA A 138 -0.08 -18.45 0.54
N ILE A 139 -0.68 -17.50 -0.20
CA ILE A 139 -1.48 -16.42 0.38
C ILE A 139 -2.81 -16.96 0.90
N GLY A 140 -3.01 -16.90 2.21
CA GLY A 140 -4.26 -17.19 2.89
C GLY A 140 -4.82 -15.97 3.65
N PRO A 141 -5.95 -16.15 4.36
CA PRO A 141 -6.41 -15.16 5.32
C PRO A 141 -5.39 -15.00 6.45
N PHE A 142 -5.24 -13.77 6.97
CA PHE A 142 -4.35 -13.51 8.09
C PHE A 142 -4.80 -14.26 9.36
N PRO A 143 -3.90 -15.03 10.02
CA PRO A 143 -4.25 -15.79 11.21
C PRO A 143 -4.28 -14.87 12.44
N GLY A 144 -5.43 -14.86 13.11
CA GLY A 144 -5.71 -13.99 14.27
C GLY A 144 -7.02 -13.22 14.10
N ARG A 145 -7.40 -12.43 15.11
CA ARG A 145 -8.27 -11.27 14.87
C ARG A 145 -7.53 -10.44 13.80
N PRO A 146 -8.18 -9.84 12.79
CA PRO A 146 -7.50 -8.86 11.96
C PRO A 146 -6.72 -7.97 12.90
N LEU A 147 -5.49 -7.63 12.55
CA LEU A 147 -4.84 -6.52 13.24
C LEU A 147 -5.85 -5.38 13.14
N GLU A 148 -6.60 -5.16 14.22
CA GLU A 148 -6.91 -3.81 14.61
C GLU A 148 -5.51 -3.24 14.56
N ALA A 149 -5.27 -2.36 13.57
CA ALA A 149 -4.14 -1.49 13.63
C ALA A 149 -4.02 -1.18 15.12
N VAL A 150 -2.85 -1.40 15.71
CA VAL A 150 -2.53 -0.55 16.85
C VAL A 150 -2.67 0.80 16.21
N ALA A 151 -3.86 1.37 16.33
CA ALA A 151 -4.10 2.71 15.96
C ALA A 151 -2.99 3.33 16.82
N PRO A 152 -2.10 4.12 16.23
CA PRO A 152 -1.74 5.31 16.95
C PRO A 152 -2.99 5.83 17.68
N ASP A 153 -2.84 6.70 18.65
CA ASP A 153 -3.90 7.71 18.70
C ASP A 153 -3.86 8.39 17.31
N VAL A 154 -4.50 7.79 16.28
CA VAL A 154 -4.45 8.24 14.90
C VAL A 154 -5.32 9.43 15.04
N ALA A 155 -4.66 10.57 15.23
CA ALA A 155 -5.30 11.84 15.07
C ALA A 155 -6.14 11.69 13.81
N ALA A 156 -7.46 11.87 13.95
CA ALA A 156 -8.40 11.63 12.87
C ALA A 156 -8.04 12.44 11.61
N TRP A 157 -7.13 13.39 11.77
CA TRP A 157 -6.40 14.06 10.72
C TRP A 157 -4.92 14.27 11.10
N GLU A 158 -4.06 14.44 10.09
CA GLU A 158 -2.69 14.93 10.25
C GLU A 158 -2.35 15.94 9.15
N ALA A 159 -1.44 16.87 9.46
CA ALA A 159 -0.87 17.79 8.46
C ALA A 159 0.63 17.51 8.33
N THR A 160 1.03 17.03 7.15
CA THR A 160 2.41 16.69 6.82
C THR A 160 2.95 17.57 5.70
N GLU A 161 4.21 17.36 5.33
CA GLU A 161 4.87 18.07 4.24
C GLU A 161 5.35 17.07 3.19
N LEU A 162 4.86 17.17 1.95
CA LEU A 162 5.26 16.27 0.85
C LEU A 162 6.68 16.57 0.34
N GLY A 163 7.04 17.84 0.38
CA GLY A 163 8.34 18.39 0.03
C GLY A 163 8.39 19.85 0.52
N PRO A 164 9.55 20.50 0.47
CA PRO A 164 9.74 21.84 1.06
C PRO A 164 8.64 22.83 0.66
N GLY A 165 7.83 23.25 1.63
CA GLY A 165 6.75 24.23 1.45
C GLY A 165 5.42 23.67 0.92
N VAL A 166 5.27 22.35 0.79
CA VAL A 166 4.04 21.72 0.27
C VAL A 166 3.31 20.97 1.39
N THR A 167 2.34 21.64 2.01
CA THR A 167 1.50 21.07 3.06
C THR A 167 0.48 20.10 2.46
N VAL A 168 0.36 18.93 3.08
CA VAL A 168 -0.68 17.93 2.80
C VAL A 168 -1.50 17.72 4.06
N LEU A 169 -2.82 17.91 3.96
CA LEU A 169 -3.76 17.53 5.01
C LEU A 169 -4.28 16.13 4.68
N ARG A 170 -4.22 15.22 5.65
CA ARG A 170 -4.83 13.89 5.58
C ARG A 170 -5.93 13.80 6.63
N LEU A 171 -7.08 13.26 6.24
CA LEU A 171 -8.15 12.90 7.15
C LEU A 171 -8.44 11.40 7.00
N TYR A 172 -8.81 10.76 8.10
CA TYR A 172 -9.03 9.31 8.17
C TYR A 172 -10.42 9.03 8.72
N ASP A 173 -11.18 8.22 8.00
CA ASP A 173 -12.49 7.74 8.43
C ASP A 173 -12.71 6.30 7.99
N GLU A 174 -13.07 5.41 8.92
CA GLU A 174 -13.40 4.00 8.66
C GLU A 174 -12.47 3.24 7.66
N GLY A 175 -11.17 3.57 7.66
CA GLY A 175 -10.17 2.97 6.77
C GLY A 175 -10.15 3.53 5.33
N VAL A 176 -10.70 4.73 5.15
CA VAL A 176 -10.55 5.61 3.99
C VAL A 176 -9.64 6.77 4.39
N GLU A 177 -8.64 7.06 3.55
CA GLU A 177 -7.82 8.25 3.68
C GLU A 177 -8.24 9.26 2.61
N LEU A 178 -8.51 10.50 3.03
CA LEU A 178 -8.68 11.65 2.17
C LEU A 178 -7.49 12.60 2.33
N SER A 179 -6.77 12.83 1.23
CA SER A 179 -5.65 13.75 1.15
C SER A 179 -6.04 15.03 0.40
N LEU A 180 -5.69 16.19 0.96
CA LEU A 180 -5.81 17.51 0.33
C LEU A 180 -4.44 18.21 0.25
N LEU A 181 -4.14 18.82 -0.88
CA LEU A 181 -3.00 19.74 -1.02
C LEU A 181 -3.33 20.86 -2.03
N ASP A 182 -2.60 21.97 -1.98
CA ASP A 182 -2.72 23.01 -2.99
C ASP A 182 -2.07 22.57 -4.31
N LEU A 183 -2.88 22.41 -5.36
CA LEU A 183 -2.40 21.94 -6.66
C LEU A 183 -1.32 22.86 -7.24
N THR A 184 -1.37 24.15 -6.93
CA THR A 184 -0.39 25.14 -7.42
C THR A 184 1.00 24.96 -6.81
N LEU A 185 1.09 24.30 -5.64
CA LEU A 185 2.35 24.03 -4.95
C LEU A 185 2.92 22.66 -5.29
N LEU A 186 2.15 21.76 -5.92
CA LEU A 186 2.61 20.41 -6.27
C LEU A 186 3.93 20.41 -7.05
N PRO A 187 4.19 21.32 -8.01
CA PRO A 187 5.48 21.38 -8.71
C PRO A 187 6.70 21.66 -7.83
N LEU A 188 6.52 22.20 -6.62
CA LEU A 188 7.62 22.40 -5.67
C LEU A 188 8.13 21.07 -5.10
N ALA A 189 7.22 20.11 -4.87
CA ALA A 189 7.57 18.77 -4.40
C ALA A 189 7.90 17.81 -5.54
N LEU A 190 7.19 17.94 -6.68
CA LEU A 190 7.32 17.08 -7.85
C LEU A 190 7.52 17.93 -9.13
N PRO A 191 8.75 18.43 -9.38
CA PRO A 191 9.04 19.34 -10.49
C PRO A 191 8.67 18.79 -11.88
N GLU A 192 8.72 17.47 -12.06
CA GLU A 192 8.35 16.78 -13.29
C GLU A 192 6.87 16.96 -13.67
N LEU A 193 6.01 17.36 -12.74
CA LEU A 193 4.58 17.59 -12.96
C LEU A 193 4.24 19.03 -13.36
N THR A 194 5.22 19.93 -13.46
CA THR A 194 5.01 21.37 -13.74
C THR A 194 4.13 21.59 -14.97
N ALA A 195 4.45 20.94 -16.10
CA ALA A 195 3.74 21.16 -17.36
C ALA A 195 2.27 20.69 -17.30
N GLN A 196 2.01 19.60 -16.58
CA GLN A 196 0.67 19.03 -16.41
C GLN A 196 -0.17 19.94 -15.50
N VAL A 197 0.41 20.41 -14.40
CA VAL A 197 -0.24 21.34 -13.47
C VAL A 197 -0.56 22.67 -14.16
N ASP A 198 0.39 23.25 -14.87
CA ASP A 198 0.19 24.50 -15.61
C ASP A 198 -0.93 24.37 -16.66
N SER A 199 -0.94 23.25 -17.39
CA SER A 199 -1.99 22.95 -18.37
C SER A 199 -3.37 22.85 -17.72
N ALA A 200 -3.46 22.16 -16.57
CA ALA A 200 -4.71 22.00 -15.82
C ALA A 200 -5.22 23.35 -15.28
N LEU A 201 -4.35 24.16 -14.68
CA LEU A 201 -4.69 25.49 -14.17
C LEU A 201 -5.10 26.44 -15.31
N ALA A 202 -4.39 26.41 -16.44
CA ALA A 202 -4.73 27.20 -17.62
C ALA A 202 -6.09 26.80 -18.21
N ALA A 203 -6.46 25.52 -18.15
CA ALA A 203 -7.78 25.04 -18.56
C ALA A 203 -8.87 25.54 -17.60
N ALA A 204 -8.65 25.48 -16.28
CA ALA A 204 -9.56 25.99 -15.27
C ALA A 204 -9.79 27.51 -15.43
N TRP A 205 -8.72 28.29 -15.65
CA TRP A 205 -8.80 29.73 -15.90
C TRP A 205 -9.70 30.08 -17.11
N ARG A 206 -9.53 29.36 -18.22
CA ARG A 206 -10.33 29.58 -19.44
C ARG A 206 -11.82 29.26 -19.25
N SER A 207 -12.16 28.38 -18.31
CA SER A 207 -13.54 28.00 -18.01
C SER A 207 -14.28 28.98 -17.09
N GLY A 208 -13.63 30.05 -16.65
CA GLY A 208 -14.21 31.03 -15.71
C GLY A 208 -14.04 30.66 -14.22
N ALA A 209 -13.43 29.50 -13.93
CA ALA A 209 -13.04 29.08 -12.58
C ALA A 209 -11.70 29.69 -12.13
N GLY A 210 -11.11 30.64 -12.88
CA GLY A 210 -9.76 31.12 -12.62
C GLY A 210 -9.53 31.94 -11.36
N ALA A 211 -10.61 32.31 -10.66
CA ALA A 211 -10.53 32.95 -9.36
C ALA A 211 -10.50 31.95 -8.19
N ASP A 212 -10.79 30.67 -8.43
CA ASP A 212 -10.84 29.68 -7.35
C ASP A 212 -9.42 29.18 -7.01
N ASN A 213 -9.17 28.95 -5.72
CA ASN A 213 -8.06 28.11 -5.28
C ASN A 213 -8.40 26.65 -5.60
N VAL A 214 -7.41 25.92 -6.12
CA VAL A 214 -7.60 24.54 -6.56
C VAL A 214 -6.84 23.62 -5.61
N LEU A 215 -7.58 22.88 -4.79
CA LEU A 215 -6.99 21.81 -3.99
C LEU A 215 -7.05 20.50 -4.77
N LEU A 216 -5.93 19.79 -4.84
CA LEU A 216 -5.91 18.40 -5.28
C LEU A 216 -6.49 17.53 -4.16
N LEU A 217 -7.43 16.66 -4.53
CA LEU A 217 -8.02 15.67 -3.65
C LEU A 217 -7.64 14.27 -4.13
N GLN A 218 -7.17 13.43 -3.20
CA GLN A 218 -6.96 12.01 -3.42
C GLN A 218 -7.68 11.23 -2.32
N VAL A 219 -8.37 10.16 -2.69
CA VAL A 219 -9.02 9.25 -1.75
C VAL A 219 -8.56 7.83 -2.05
N VAL A 220 -8.08 7.15 -1.01
CA VAL A 220 -7.63 5.77 -1.07
C VAL A 220 -8.26 4.97 0.06
N ALA A 221 -8.46 3.68 -0.18
CA ALA A 221 -8.99 2.77 0.81
C ALA A 221 -8.32 1.40 0.67
N LEU A 222 -8.25 0.68 1.79
CA LEU A 222 -7.62 -0.64 1.84
C LEU A 222 -8.54 -1.77 1.33
N ASP A 223 -9.86 -1.52 1.36
CA ASP A 223 -10.91 -2.37 0.78
C ASP A 223 -11.87 -1.52 -0.05
N GLU A 224 -12.62 -2.16 -0.95
CA GLU A 224 -13.74 -1.51 -1.63
C GLU A 224 -14.85 -1.17 -0.64
N LYS A 225 -15.20 0.12 -0.53
CA LYS A 225 -16.20 0.61 0.41
C LYS A 225 -16.80 1.94 -0.06
N PRO A 226 -17.96 2.32 0.49
CA PRO A 226 -18.48 3.65 0.26
C PRO A 226 -17.57 4.72 0.86
N TRP A 227 -17.59 5.92 0.28
CA TRP A 227 -16.95 7.10 0.85
C TRP A 227 -17.84 8.33 0.69
N ASP A 228 -17.68 9.31 1.57
CA ASP A 228 -18.42 10.56 1.51
C ASP A 228 -17.71 11.56 0.59
N ALA A 229 -18.30 11.81 -0.58
CA ALA A 229 -17.86 12.83 -1.53
C ALA A 229 -18.31 14.25 -1.15
N THR A 230 -18.46 14.54 0.14
CA THR A 230 -18.85 15.84 0.71
C THR A 230 -17.78 16.34 1.66
N LEU A 231 -17.32 17.58 1.45
CA LEU A 231 -16.42 18.25 2.38
C LEU A 231 -16.99 19.61 2.78
N ARG A 232 -16.67 20.05 3.99
CA ARG A 232 -17.08 21.36 4.50
C ARG A 232 -15.85 22.16 4.88
N PHE A 233 -15.79 23.40 4.39
CA PHE A 233 -14.70 24.33 4.61
C PHE A 233 -15.18 25.50 5.44
N VAL A 234 -14.45 25.86 6.50
CA VAL A 234 -14.79 26.93 7.41
C VAL A 234 -13.63 27.89 7.58
N GLN A 235 -13.84 29.18 7.31
CA GLN A 235 -12.81 30.20 7.55
C GLN A 235 -13.43 31.55 7.87
N SER A 236 -13.01 32.17 8.99
CA SER A 236 -13.46 33.51 9.38
C SER A 236 -14.99 33.67 9.39
N GLY A 237 -15.72 32.66 9.88
CA GLY A 237 -17.19 32.66 9.93
C GLY A 237 -17.89 32.39 8.60
N ARG A 238 -17.14 32.11 7.52
CA ARG A 238 -17.68 31.61 6.26
C ARG A 238 -17.68 30.09 6.29
N GLU A 239 -18.73 29.49 5.75
CA GLU A 239 -18.85 28.05 5.57
C GLU A 239 -19.13 27.75 4.09
N LEU A 240 -18.51 26.70 3.56
CA LEU A 240 -18.73 26.20 2.21
C LEU A 240 -18.78 24.67 2.23
N GLU A 241 -19.92 24.11 1.87
CA GLU A 241 -20.04 22.70 1.51
C GLU A 241 -19.67 22.52 0.03
N VAL A 242 -18.79 21.58 -0.25
CA VAL A 242 -18.49 21.10 -1.59
C VAL A 242 -18.89 19.64 -1.67
N ARG A 243 -19.41 19.21 -2.82
CA ARG A 243 -19.81 17.81 -3.05
C ARG A 243 -19.71 17.46 -4.50
N HIS A 244 -19.54 16.21 -4.89
CA HIS A 244 -19.55 15.90 -6.32
C HIS A 244 -20.97 16.09 -6.93
N PRO A 245 -21.15 16.73 -8.11
CA PRO A 245 -20.18 17.48 -8.93
C PRO A 245 -20.14 19.01 -8.65
N TYR A 246 -20.73 19.48 -7.54
CA TYR A 246 -20.69 20.87 -7.10
C TYR A 246 -19.38 21.24 -6.39
N ARG A 247 -18.47 21.90 -7.12
CA ARG A 247 -17.14 22.36 -6.63
C ARG A 247 -16.18 21.25 -6.20
N LEU A 248 -16.61 19.99 -6.17
CA LEU A 248 -15.74 18.82 -6.21
C LEU A 248 -15.88 18.16 -7.59
N LEU A 249 -14.78 18.10 -8.33
CA LEU A 249 -14.74 17.52 -9.67
C LEU A 249 -13.80 16.32 -9.66
N LEU A 250 -14.35 15.13 -9.89
CA LEU A 250 -13.54 13.91 -9.99
C LEU A 250 -12.94 13.79 -11.39
N GLN A 251 -11.64 13.51 -11.44
CA GLN A 251 -10.90 13.20 -12.66
C GLN A 251 -10.77 11.69 -12.86
N GLN A 252 -10.73 10.94 -11.75
CA GLN A 252 -10.61 9.50 -11.71
C GLN A 252 -11.40 8.94 -10.52
N GLY A 253 -11.97 7.75 -10.69
CA GLY A 253 -12.69 7.03 -9.64
C GLY A 253 -14.21 7.25 -9.67
N ASP A 254 -14.88 6.65 -8.70
CA ASP A 254 -16.34 6.68 -8.54
C ASP A 254 -16.73 7.57 -7.34
N PRO A 255 -17.78 8.40 -7.44
CA PRO A 255 -18.18 9.30 -6.36
C PRO A 255 -18.84 8.62 -5.16
N GLU A 256 -19.18 7.34 -5.27
CA GLU A 256 -19.84 6.56 -4.21
C GLU A 256 -18.92 5.46 -3.67
N LEU A 257 -17.97 4.96 -4.47
CA LEU A 257 -17.09 3.85 -4.11
C LEU A 257 -15.61 4.19 -4.26
N VAL A 258 -14.81 3.73 -3.31
CA VAL A 258 -13.34 3.78 -3.36
C VAL A 258 -12.80 2.41 -2.98
N GLY A 259 -11.70 2.00 -3.62
CA GLY A 259 -11.02 0.76 -3.29
C GLY A 259 -9.55 0.79 -3.71
N PRO A 260 -8.75 -0.21 -3.30
CA PRO A 260 -7.31 -0.22 -3.54
C PRO A 260 -6.93 -0.27 -5.02
N ALA A 261 -7.76 -0.89 -5.86
CA ALA A 261 -7.58 -0.91 -7.32
C ALA A 261 -8.27 0.26 -8.05
N ALA A 262 -9.05 1.07 -7.34
CA ALA A 262 -9.85 2.16 -7.87
C ALA A 262 -9.76 3.38 -6.94
N PRO A 263 -8.57 4.00 -6.82
CA PRO A 263 -8.43 5.23 -6.06
C PRO A 263 -9.20 6.37 -6.75
N VAL A 264 -9.68 7.31 -5.94
CA VAL A 264 -10.35 8.51 -6.44
C VAL A 264 -9.35 9.65 -6.47
N ALA A 265 -9.34 10.40 -7.57
CA ALA A 265 -8.59 11.64 -7.67
C ALA A 265 -9.47 12.73 -8.27
N GLY A 266 -9.38 13.93 -7.72
CA GLY A 266 -10.20 15.06 -8.13
C GLY A 266 -9.63 16.39 -7.69
N VAL A 267 -10.41 17.43 -7.91
CA VAL A 267 -10.09 18.77 -7.46
C VAL A 267 -11.25 19.38 -6.70
N VAL A 268 -10.93 20.09 -5.62
CA VAL A 268 -11.85 20.96 -4.90
C VAL A 268 -11.60 22.40 -5.34
N LEU A 269 -12.67 23.07 -5.73
CA LEU A 269 -12.68 24.47 -6.16
C LEU A 269 -13.14 25.37 -5.01
N LEU A 270 -12.19 25.98 -4.33
CA LEU A 270 -12.45 26.92 -3.23
C LEU A 270 -12.52 28.34 -3.78
N PRO A 271 -13.59 29.11 -3.53
CA PRO A 271 -13.67 30.51 -3.91
C PRO A 271 -12.46 31.33 -3.43
N ALA A 272 -12.09 32.37 -4.17
CA ALA A 272 -11.06 33.35 -3.81
C ALA A 272 -11.21 33.95 -2.39
N ALA A 273 -12.44 33.90 -1.84
CA ALA A 273 -12.75 34.36 -0.50
C ALA A 273 -12.14 33.49 0.63
N PHE A 274 -11.67 32.28 0.31
CA PHE A 274 -10.90 31.41 1.21
C PHE A 274 -9.41 31.64 0.97
N ASP A 275 -8.70 32.08 2.01
CA ASP A 275 -7.29 32.42 1.99
C ASP A 275 -6.44 31.23 2.44
N LEU A 276 -5.67 30.63 1.53
CA LEU A 276 -4.82 29.47 1.83
C LEU A 276 -3.57 29.80 2.66
N TYR A 277 -3.25 31.09 2.88
CA TYR A 277 -2.17 31.53 3.79
C TYR A 277 -2.62 31.61 5.25
N ARG A 278 -3.92 31.45 5.51
CA ARG A 278 -4.49 31.47 6.86
C ARG A 278 -5.05 30.10 7.23
N PRO A 279 -5.20 29.81 8.53
CA PRO A 279 -5.85 28.59 8.96
C PRO A 279 -7.24 28.44 8.32
N LEU A 280 -7.48 27.28 7.75
CA LEU A 280 -8.70 26.86 7.07
C LEU A 280 -9.21 25.61 7.79
N GLY A 281 -10.42 25.70 8.32
CA GLY A 281 -11.14 24.56 8.85
C GLY A 281 -11.60 23.66 7.70
N VAL A 282 -11.34 22.37 7.81
CA VAL A 282 -11.75 21.34 6.86
C VAL A 282 -12.45 20.24 7.64
N GLU A 283 -13.65 19.88 7.19
CA GLU A 283 -14.46 18.83 7.79
C GLU A 283 -14.85 17.80 6.73
N TRP A 284 -14.69 16.52 7.06
CA TRP A 284 -15.05 15.38 6.24
C TRP A 284 -15.38 14.19 7.13
N ALA A 285 -16.49 13.50 6.85
CA ALA A 285 -16.94 12.34 7.64
C ALA A 285 -16.99 12.58 9.16
N GLY A 286 -17.34 13.80 9.58
CA GLY A 286 -17.38 14.20 11.00
C GLY A 286 -16.01 14.47 11.64
N VAL A 287 -14.91 14.27 10.91
CA VAL A 287 -13.57 14.69 11.31
C VAL A 287 -13.38 16.16 10.98
N SER A 288 -12.89 16.95 11.94
CA SER A 288 -12.56 18.37 11.74
C SER A 288 -11.07 18.63 11.95
N ALA A 289 -10.45 19.32 11.00
CA ALA A 289 -9.05 19.73 11.00
C ALA A 289 -8.92 21.24 10.75
N GLU A 290 -7.82 21.85 11.19
CA GLU A 290 -7.49 23.24 10.87
C GLU A 290 -6.06 23.30 10.32
N VAL A 291 -5.89 23.82 9.11
CA VAL A 291 -4.60 23.82 8.40
C VAL A 291 -4.40 25.10 7.58
N ALA A 292 -3.16 25.58 7.48
CA ALA A 292 -2.76 26.57 6.48
C ALA A 292 -1.96 25.86 5.38
N PHE A 293 -2.46 25.91 4.14
CA PHE A 293 -1.82 25.21 3.02
C PHE A 293 -0.58 25.94 2.49
N ARG A 294 -0.53 27.26 2.65
CA ARG A 294 0.60 28.12 2.26
C ARG A 294 1.25 28.73 3.50
N ARG A 295 2.57 28.90 3.42
CA ARG A 295 3.40 29.58 4.44
C ARG A 295 4.03 30.84 3.86
#